data_AF-A0A6I1PK21-F1
#
_entry.id   AF-A0A6I1PK21-F1
#
_cell.length_a   1.000
_cell.length_b   1.000
_cell.length_c   1.000
_cell.angle_alpha   90.00
_cell.angle_beta   90.00
_cell.angle_gamma   90.00
#
_symmetry.space_group_name_H-M   'P 1'
#
loop_
_entity.id
_entity.type
_entity.pdbx_description
1 polymer ?
#
loop_
_entity_poly.entity_id
_entity_poly.type
_entity_poly.pdbx_seq_one_letter_code
_entity_poly.pdbx_strand_id
1 'polypeptide(L)'
;MENIFVLGDCCALKDKKSGQFFPSSAQLAYQQGLYLAKIFNTNNKIKFYYHHKTTICSLGNNYAIAQIGNIHLKGKLPSYLKKLVEFKWILKLIGLKALLK
;
A
#
# COMPACT_ATOMS: atom_id res chain seq x y z
N MET A 1 5.75 17.64 -22.51
CA MET A 1 4.80 16.92 -21.63
C MET A 1 4.99 17.44 -20.22
N GLU A 2 4.21 18.44 -19.85
CA GLU A 2 4.18 18.99 -18.49
C GLU A 2 2.83 18.65 -17.86
N ASN A 3 2.77 18.53 -16.54
CA ASN A 3 1.53 18.26 -15.77
C ASN A 3 0.87 16.89 -15.98
N ILE A 4 1.59 15.90 -16.51
CA ILE A 4 1.12 14.51 -16.58
C ILE A 4 1.76 13.72 -15.43
N PHE A 5 0.93 13.08 -14.61
CA PHE A 5 1.37 12.25 -13.49
C PHE A 5 0.85 10.81 -13.67
N VAL A 6 1.74 9.83 -13.49
CA VAL A 6 1.41 8.41 -13.61
C VAL A 6 1.64 7.73 -12.27
N LEU A 7 0.64 6.99 -11.78
CA LEU A 7 0.62 6.35 -10.47
C LEU A 7 0.13 4.89 -10.62
N GLY A 8 0.24 4.12 -9.53
CA GLY A 8 -0.27 2.76 -9.43
C GLY A 8 0.37 1.82 -10.45
N ASP A 9 -0.43 0.92 -11.00
CA ASP A 9 0.05 -0.17 -11.86
C ASP A 9 0.58 0.33 -13.22
N CYS A 10 0.26 1.57 -13.62
CA CYS A 10 0.83 2.22 -14.80
C CYS A 10 2.23 2.82 -14.54
N CYS A 11 2.68 2.86 -13.28
CA CYS A 11 3.93 3.52 -12.87
C CYS A 11 5.02 2.49 -12.54
N ALA A 12 6.16 2.57 -13.22
CA ALA A 12 7.36 1.79 -12.89
C ALA A 12 8.29 2.60 -11.98
N LEU A 13 8.16 2.43 -10.66
CA LEU A 13 9.01 3.12 -9.69
C LEU A 13 10.31 2.34 -9.42
N LYS A 14 11.44 2.93 -9.79
CA LYS A 14 12.78 2.36 -9.54
C LYS A 14 13.25 2.65 -8.12
N ASP A 15 13.63 1.61 -7.38
CA ASP A 15 14.35 1.74 -6.12
C ASP A 15 15.79 2.20 -6.39
N LYS A 16 16.16 3.33 -5.80
CA LYS A 16 17.50 3.91 -5.97
C LYS A 16 18.58 3.08 -5.30
N LYS A 17 18.24 2.27 -4.28
CA LYS A 17 19.21 1.46 -3.54
C LYS A 17 19.56 0.17 -4.27
N SER A 18 18.55 -0.61 -4.64
CA SER A 18 18.75 -1.89 -5.34
C SER A 18 18.88 -1.76 -6.85
N GLY A 19 18.43 -0.63 -7.44
CA GLY A 19 18.32 -0.47 -8.89
C GLY A 19 17.15 -1.24 -9.51
N GLN A 20 16.37 -1.98 -8.72
CA GLN A 20 15.23 -2.77 -9.18
C GLN A 20 13.94 -1.94 -9.15
N PHE A 21 12.90 -2.40 -9.84
CA PHE A 21 11.58 -1.78 -9.75
C PHE A 21 10.81 -2.33 -8.54
N PHE A 22 10.11 -1.46 -7.82
CA PHE A 22 9.16 -1.91 -6.82
C PHE A 22 8.00 -2.65 -7.50
N PRO A 23 7.47 -3.72 -6.88
CA PRO A 23 6.30 -4.41 -7.40
C PRO A 23 5.07 -3.50 -7.41
N SER A 24 4.20 -3.69 -8.40
CA SER A 24 2.87 -3.07 -8.41
C SER A 24 2.08 -3.56 -7.20
N SER A 25 1.59 -2.61 -6.41
CA SER A 25 0.83 -2.92 -5.20
C SER A 25 -0.12 -1.80 -4.83
N ALA A 26 -1.26 -2.16 -4.25
CA ALA A 26 -2.22 -1.21 -3.70
C ALA A 26 -1.57 -0.25 -2.68
N GLN A 27 -0.58 -0.74 -1.92
CA GLN A 27 0.16 0.09 -0.97
C GLN A 27 1.00 1.17 -1.67
N LEU A 28 1.66 0.83 -2.78
CA LEU A 28 2.43 1.79 -3.58
C LEU A 28 1.50 2.82 -4.21
N ALA A 29 0.43 2.37 -4.87
CA ALA A 29 -0.57 3.23 -5.50
C ALA A 29 -1.17 4.24 -4.51
N TYR A 30 -1.52 3.79 -3.31
CA TYR A 30 -2.04 4.65 -2.27
C TYR A 30 -1.05 5.73 -1.82
N GLN A 31 0.21 5.37 -1.57
CA GLN A 31 1.24 6.34 -1.15
C GLN A 31 1.54 7.36 -2.26
N GLN A 32 1.56 6.91 -3.51
CA GLN A 32 1.70 7.78 -4.68
C GLN A 32 0.53 8.76 -4.79
N GLY A 33 -0.71 8.31 -4.56
CA GLY A 33 -1.89 9.17 -4.54
C GLY A 33 -1.85 10.23 -3.44
N LEU A 34 -1.49 9.84 -2.20
CA LEU A 34 -1.33 10.77 -1.08
C LEU A 34 -0.24 11.83 -1.37
N TYR A 35 0.87 11.39 -1.95
CA TYR A 35 1.95 12.28 -2.34
C TYR A 35 1.50 13.29 -3.40
N LEU A 36 0.81 12.84 -4.44
CA LEU A 36 0.34 13.72 -5.51
C LEU A 36 -0.69 14.73 -4.98
N ALA A 37 -1.63 14.28 -4.16
CA ALA A 37 -2.60 15.15 -3.50
C ALA A 37 -1.89 16.23 -2.64
N LYS A 38 -0.84 15.88 -1.91
CA LYS A 38 -0.04 16.84 -1.15
C LYS A 38 0.63 17.87 -2.05
N ILE A 39 1.20 17.45 -3.17
CA ILE A 39 1.82 18.38 -4.14
C ILE A 39 0.78 19.37 -4.67
N PHE A 40 -0.39 18.88 -5.09
CA PHE A 40 -1.44 19.75 -5.63
C PHE A 40 -1.97 20.75 -4.60
N ASN A 41 -2.07 20.35 -3.34
CA ASN A 41 -2.59 21.24 -2.29
C ASN A 41 -1.57 22.24 -1.75
N THR A 42 -0.26 21.96 -1.86
CA THR A 42 0.79 22.79 -1.23
C THR A 42 1.72 23.47 -2.22
N ASN A 43 1.67 23.11 -3.50
CA ASN A 43 2.66 23.47 -4.52
C ASN A 43 4.13 23.15 -4.14
N ASN A 44 4.36 22.35 -3.11
CA ASN A 44 5.69 22.00 -2.64
C ASN A 44 6.13 20.64 -3.22
N LYS A 45 7.02 20.69 -4.21
CA LYS A 45 7.57 19.51 -4.88
C LYS A 45 8.65 18.83 -4.03
N ILE A 46 8.23 18.07 -3.03
CA ILE A 46 9.13 17.20 -2.26
C ILE A 46 9.42 15.89 -3.02
N LYS A 47 10.52 15.20 -2.71
CA LYS A 47 10.83 13.88 -3.30
C LYS A 47 9.89 12.81 -2.75
N PHE A 48 9.39 11.93 -3.62
CA PHE A 48 8.63 10.75 -3.21
C PHE A 48 9.58 9.66 -2.70
N TYR A 49 9.21 9.03 -1.58
CA TYR A 49 9.85 7.82 -1.07
C TYR A 49 8.79 6.79 -0.76
N TYR A 50 8.94 5.59 -1.33
CA TYR A 50 8.06 4.47 -1.03
C TYR A 50 8.49 3.81 0.28
N HIS A 51 7.54 3.71 1.21
CA HIS A 51 7.73 2.96 2.45
C HIS A 51 6.91 1.67 2.39
N HIS A 52 7.57 0.57 2.01
CA HIS A 52 6.96 -0.76 2.08
C HIS A 52 6.57 -1.10 3.53
N LYS A 53 5.43 -1.76 3.68
CA LYS A 53 4.93 -2.30 4.95
C LYS A 53 4.70 -3.79 4.73
N THR A 54 4.27 -4.49 5.77
CA THR A 54 3.89 -5.89 5.67
C THR A 54 2.93 -6.20 4.55
N THR A 55 3.21 -7.32 3.89
CA THR A 55 2.30 -7.99 2.95
C THR A 55 1.83 -9.29 3.58
N ILE A 56 0.52 -9.56 3.49
CA ILE A 56 -0.11 -10.78 4.00
C ILE A 56 -0.83 -11.47 2.85
N CYS A 57 -0.44 -12.69 2.56
CA CYS A 57 -1.03 -13.53 1.52
C CYS A 57 -1.92 -14.58 2.17
N SER A 58 -3.23 -14.53 1.92
CA SER A 58 -4.18 -15.57 2.35
C SER A 58 -4.02 -16.83 1.52
N LEU A 59 -4.10 -17.98 2.17
CA LEU A 59 -4.19 -19.31 1.57
C LEU A 59 -5.55 -19.92 1.96
N GLY A 60 -6.62 -19.49 1.29
CA GLY A 60 -8.00 -19.76 1.70
C GLY A 60 -8.50 -18.88 2.85
N ASN A 61 -9.65 -19.21 3.43
CA ASN A 61 -10.36 -18.32 4.36
C ASN A 61 -9.74 -18.21 5.77
N ASN A 62 -9.02 -19.25 6.21
CA ASN A 62 -8.58 -19.42 7.59
C ASN A 62 -7.07 -19.67 7.72
N TYR A 63 -6.30 -19.42 6.66
CA TYR A 63 -4.86 -19.57 6.67
C TYR A 63 -4.23 -18.43 5.88
N ALA A 64 -3.08 -17.94 6.34
CA ALA A 64 -2.29 -16.97 5.59
C ALA A 64 -0.80 -17.14 5.91
N ILE A 65 0.04 -16.54 5.07
CA ILE A 65 1.45 -16.29 5.34
C ILE A 65 1.69 -14.78 5.33
N ALA A 66 2.56 -14.31 6.22
CA ALA A 66 2.90 -12.90 6.31
C ALA A 66 4.40 -12.73 6.54
N GLN A 67 4.93 -11.62 6.03
CA GLN A 67 6.28 -11.15 6.34
C GLN A 67 6.19 -9.77 7.01
N ILE A 68 6.75 -9.67 8.20
CA ILE A 68 6.83 -8.44 9.00
C ILE A 68 8.29 -8.16 9.30
N GLY A 69 8.94 -7.38 8.43
CA GLY A 69 10.39 -7.24 8.46
C GLY A 69 11.06 -8.60 8.27
N ASN A 70 11.79 -9.05 9.30
CA ASN A 70 12.48 -10.34 9.32
C ASN A 70 11.64 -11.47 9.95
N ILE A 71 10.43 -11.17 10.42
CA ILE A 71 9.55 -12.15 11.08
C ILE A 71 8.61 -12.75 10.04
N HIS A 72 8.57 -14.08 9.98
CA HIS A 72 7.64 -14.84 9.15
C HIS A 72 6.54 -15.44 10.02
N LEU A 73 5.28 -15.20 9.65
CA LEU A 73 4.11 -15.77 10.32
C LEU A 73 3.34 -16.66 9.36
N LYS A 74 2.78 -17.76 9.86
CA LYS A 74 1.89 -18.64 9.10
C LYS A 74 0.72 -19.11 9.96
N GLY A 75 -0.39 -19.46 9.32
CA GLY A 75 -1.57 -20.02 10.00
C GLY A 75 -2.74 -19.06 10.14
N LYS A 76 -3.57 -19.29 11.17
CA LYS A 76 -4.78 -18.51 11.43
C LYS A 76 -4.49 -17.06 11.85
N LEU A 77 -3.41 -16.84 12.61
CA LEU A 77 -3.03 -15.52 13.11
C LEU A 77 -2.84 -14.48 11.99
N PRO A 78 -1.98 -14.70 10.97
CA PRO A 78 -1.87 -13.76 9.84
C PRO A 78 -3.19 -13.63 9.05
N SER A 79 -4.04 -14.67 9.03
CA SER A 79 -5.35 -14.60 8.39
C SER A 79 -6.27 -13.58 9.06
N TYR A 80 -6.26 -13.51 10.40
CA TYR A 80 -6.99 -12.48 11.14
C TYR A 80 -6.38 -11.09 10.95
N LEU A 81 -5.05 -11.00 10.96
CA LEU A 81 -4.35 -9.73 10.70
C LEU A 81 -4.69 -9.17 9.31
N LYS A 82 -4.80 -10.03 8.30
CA LYS A 82 -5.22 -9.61 6.95
C LYS A 82 -6.60 -8.95 6.95
N LYS A 83 -7.58 -9.57 7.63
CA LYS A 83 -8.94 -9.00 7.75
C LYS A 83 -8.93 -7.63 8.44
N LEU A 84 -8.10 -7.45 9.46
CA LEU A 84 -7.93 -6.15 10.13
C LEU A 84 -7.30 -5.09 9.20
N VAL A 85 -6.30 -5.49 8.41
CA VAL A 85 -5.69 -4.60 7.42
C VAL A 85 -6.72 -4.18 6.37
N GLU A 86 -7.48 -5.12 5.83
CA GLU A 86 -8.56 -4.86 4.85
C GLU A 86 -9.62 -3.91 5.44
N PHE A 87 -10.09 -4.17 6.65
CA PHE A 87 -11.04 -3.30 7.33
C PHE A 87 -10.49 -1.88 7.52
N LYS A 88 -9.22 -1.74 7.94
CA LYS A 88 -8.54 -0.45 8.03
C LYS A 88 -8.49 0.29 6.68
N TRP A 89 -8.32 -0.42 5.58
CA TRP A 89 -8.36 0.19 4.24
C TRP A 89 -9.76 0.70 3.89
N ILE A 90 -10.79 -0.10 4.16
CA ILE A 90 -12.19 0.30 3.92
C ILE A 90 -12.53 1.56 4.74
N LEU A 91 -12.15 1.60 6.02
CA LEU A 91 -12.33 2.78 6.88
C LEU A 91 -11.60 4.01 6.34
N LYS A 92 -10.39 3.85 5.79
CA LYS A 92 -9.63 4.97 5.21
C LYS A 92 -10.27 5.55 3.95
N LEU A 93 -10.93 4.72 3.15
CA LEU A 93 -11.53 5.15 1.87
C LEU A 93 -12.95 5.70 2.07
N ILE A 94 -13.77 5.04 2.89
CA ILE A 94 -15.21 5.31 3.02
C ILE A 94 -15.53 6.09 4.32
N GLY A 95 -14.57 6.17 5.25
CA GLY A 95 -14.78 6.78 6.57
C GLY A 95 -15.66 5.91 7.46
N LEU A 96 -16.30 6.53 8.46
CA LEU A 96 -17.14 5.83 9.45
C LEU A 96 -18.36 5.13 8.82
N LYS A 97 -18.77 5.51 7.61
CA LYS A 97 -19.85 4.82 6.87
C LYS A 97 -19.52 3.36 6.56
N ALA A 98 -18.25 2.98 6.59
CA ALA A 98 -17.81 1.59 6.46
C ALA A 98 -18.30 0.68 7.60
N LEU A 99 -18.66 1.24 8.76
CA LEU A 99 -19.16 0.48 9.91
C LEU A 99 -20.63 0.07 9.77
N LEU A 100 -21.36 0.70 8.85
CA LEU A 100 -22.79 0.49 8.63
C LEU A 100 -23.07 -0.57 7.55
N LYS A 101 -22.02 -1.18 7.00
CA LYS A 101 -22.08 -2.19 5.93
C LYS A 101 -21.46 -3.49 6.43
#